data_AF-A0A256XVK9-F1
#
_entry.id   AF-A0A256XVK9-F1
#
_cell.length_a   1.000
_cell.length_b   1.000
_cell.length_c   1.000
_cell.angle_alpha   90.00
_cell.angle_beta   90.00
_cell.angle_gamma   90.00
#
_symmetry.space_group_name_H-M   'P 1'
#
loop_
_entity.id
_entity.type
_entity.pdbx_description
1 polymer ?
#
loop_
_entity_poly.entity_id
_entity_poly.type
_entity_poly.pdbx_seq_one_letter_code
_entity_poly.pdbx_strand_id
1 'polypeptide(L)'
;MGRGLATRWLLTGHEIMIGSRSMKKAKATVEKLVHKVGDKNIRRSIRPTTYQETVQYSELVVLSVPYWALEQTLEFIKSLVTQNHIILLWRN
;
A
#
# COMPACT_ATOMS: atom_id res chain seq x y z
N MET A 1 4.02 7.73 7.38
CA MET A 1 3.36 6.69 8.21
C MET A 1 3.15 5.37 7.50
N GLY A 2 2.78 5.32 6.20
CA GLY A 2 2.44 4.05 5.52
C GLY A 2 3.44 2.90 5.68
N ARG A 3 4.76 3.17 5.66
CA ARG A 3 5.79 2.14 5.91
C ARG A 3 5.71 1.51 7.31
N GLY A 4 5.35 2.27 8.34
CA GLY A 4 5.23 1.76 9.70
C GLY A 4 4.06 0.78 9.85
N LEU A 5 2.90 1.16 9.29
CA LEU A 5 1.73 0.28 9.23
C LEU A 5 2.03 -0.99 8.43
N ALA A 6 2.58 -0.85 7.23
CA ALA A 6 2.99 -1.98 6.40
C ALA A 6 3.95 -2.93 7.14
N THR A 7 4.93 -2.37 7.87
CA THR A 7 5.86 -3.18 8.67
C THR A 7 5.12 -3.97 9.75
N ARG A 8 4.23 -3.32 10.50
CA ARG A 8 3.50 -3.98 11.59
C ARG A 8 2.60 -5.09 11.07
N TRP A 9 1.87 -4.85 9.98
CA TRP A 9 0.99 -5.85 9.40
C TRP A 9 1.75 -7.01 8.74
N LEU A 10 2.92 -6.76 8.16
CA LEU A 10 3.79 -7.84 7.70
C LEU A 10 4.23 -8.76 8.84
N LEU A 11 4.63 -8.17 9.98
CA LEU A 11 5.07 -8.92 11.15
C LEU A 11 3.96 -9.76 11.79
N THR A 12 2.69 -9.41 11.55
CA THR A 12 1.53 -10.19 12.01
C THR A 12 0.98 -11.13 10.94
N GLY A 13 1.65 -11.27 9.79
CA GLY A 13 1.32 -12.26 8.76
C GLY A 13 0.33 -11.79 7.68
N HIS A 14 -0.02 -10.51 7.61
CA HIS A 14 -0.90 -10.01 6.54
C HIS A 14 -0.17 -9.88 5.20
N GLU A 15 -0.92 -10.05 4.11
CA GLU A 15 -0.47 -9.70 2.77
C GLU A 15 -0.50 -8.19 2.55
N ILE A 16 0.61 -7.63 2.10
CA ILE A 16 0.78 -6.21 1.86
C ILE A 16 1.11 -5.93 0.40
N MET A 17 0.36 -5.01 -0.17
CA MET A 17 0.63 -4.43 -1.48
C MET A 17 1.14 -2.99 -1.31
N ILE A 18 2.28 -2.68 -1.91
CA ILE A 18 2.81 -1.31 -1.93
C ILE A 18 2.43 -0.66 -3.25
N GLY A 19 1.30 0.06 -3.23
CA GLY A 19 0.78 0.80 -4.37
C GLY A 19 1.57 2.08 -4.68
N SER A 20 1.89 2.30 -5.95
CA SER A 20 2.46 3.56 -6.43
C SER A 20 2.06 3.86 -7.88
N ARG A 21 2.02 5.16 -8.24
CA ARG A 21 2.03 5.59 -9.65
C ARG A 21 3.31 5.21 -10.38
N SER A 22 4.38 4.91 -9.64
CA SER A 22 5.66 4.50 -10.20
C SER A 22 6.06 3.12 -9.69
N MET A 23 6.04 2.12 -10.56
CA MET A 23 6.46 0.76 -10.21
C MET A 23 7.89 0.69 -9.68
N LYS A 24 8.78 1.57 -10.16
CA LYS A 24 10.14 1.69 -9.62
C LYS A 24 10.14 2.11 -8.14
N LYS A 25 9.29 3.07 -7.76
CA LYS A 25 9.15 3.53 -6.36
C LYS A 25 8.51 2.45 -5.48
N ALA A 26 7.52 1.73 -5.99
CA ALA A 26 6.90 0.60 -5.28
C ALA A 26 7.94 -0.49 -4.98
N LYS A 27 8.65 -0.97 -6.02
CA LYS A 27 9.74 -1.96 -5.88
C LYS A 27 10.78 -1.52 -4.85
N ALA A 28 11.30 -0.30 -4.97
CA ALA A 28 12.28 0.23 -4.03
C ALA A 28 11.76 0.29 -2.58
N THR A 29 10.46 0.52 -2.38
CA THR A 29 9.86 0.55 -1.04
C THR A 29 9.70 -0.85 -0.46
N VAL A 30 9.33 -1.83 -1.29
CA VAL A 30 9.27 -3.25 -0.89
C VAL A 30 10.65 -3.73 -0.44
N GLU A 31 11.69 -3.51 -1.24
CA GLU A 31 13.04 -3.94 -0.90
C GLU A 31 13.53 -3.29 0.40
N LYS A 32 13.23 -2.01 0.62
CA LYS A 32 13.52 -1.33 1.89
C LYS A 32 12.79 -1.94 3.09
N LEU A 33 11.54 -2.34 2.93
CA LEU A 33 10.76 -2.97 4.01
C LEU A 33 11.25 -4.38 4.31
N VAL A 34 11.53 -5.17 3.28
CA VAL A 34 12.08 -6.53 3.41
C VAL A 34 13.42 -6.49 4.13
N HIS A 35 14.32 -5.61 3.69
CA HIS A 35 15.63 -5.44 4.32
C HIS A 35 15.52 -4.97 5.76
N LYS A 36 14.61 -4.01 6.05
CA LYS A 36 14.41 -3.48 7.40
C LYS A 36 13.89 -4.54 8.38
N VAL A 37 12.98 -5.41 7.94
CA VAL A 37 12.40 -6.45 8.80
C VAL A 37 13.36 -7.62 8.99
N GLY A 38 14.16 -7.97 7.97
CA GLY A 38 15.20 -9.00 8.08
C GLY A 38 14.69 -10.45 8.10
N ASP A 39 13.37 -10.66 8.11
CA ASP A 39 12.75 -11.98 8.00
C ASP A 39 12.61 -12.38 6.51
N LYS A 40 13.08 -13.57 6.14
CA LYS A 40 12.97 -14.07 4.76
C LYS A 40 11.54 -14.48 4.39
N ASN A 41 10.71 -14.82 5.38
CA ASN A 41 9.35 -15.30 5.15
C ASN A 41 8.41 -14.20 4.69
N ILE A 42 8.62 -12.96 5.17
CA ILE A 42 7.77 -11.82 4.78
C ILE A 42 7.88 -11.46 3.29
N ARG A 43 8.93 -11.90 2.58
CA ARG A 43 9.11 -11.58 1.15
C ARG A 43 7.97 -12.12 0.28
N ARG A 44 7.32 -13.19 0.71
CA ARG A 44 6.14 -13.78 0.05
C ARG A 44 4.86 -12.98 0.34
N SER A 45 4.82 -12.27 1.46
CA SER A 45 3.67 -11.50 1.93
C SER A 45 3.72 -10.02 1.54
N ILE A 46 4.74 -9.57 0.80
CA ILE A 46 4.80 -8.19 0.29
C ILE A 46 5.12 -8.15 -1.21
N ARG A 47 4.34 -7.37 -1.96
CA ARG A 47 4.55 -7.15 -3.40
C ARG A 47 4.36 -5.68 -3.82
N PRO A 48 5.12 -5.21 -4.82
CA PRO A 48 4.93 -3.87 -5.39
C PRO A 48 3.79 -3.90 -6.42
N THR A 49 2.95 -2.87 -6.42
CA THR A 49 1.76 -2.80 -7.27
C THR A 49 1.51 -1.39 -7.80
N THR A 50 0.73 -1.29 -8.87
CA THR A 50 0.08 -0.05 -9.29
C THR A 50 -1.07 0.31 -8.35
N TYR A 51 -1.59 1.53 -8.44
CA TYR A 51 -2.80 1.91 -7.69
C TYR A 51 -3.99 1.03 -8.07
N GLN A 52 -4.14 0.72 -9.36
CA GLN A 52 -5.24 -0.08 -9.86
C GLN A 52 -5.21 -1.50 -9.29
N GLU A 53 -4.06 -2.17 -9.37
CA GLU A 53 -3.88 -3.50 -8.78
C GLU A 53 -4.09 -3.47 -7.27
N THR A 54 -3.61 -2.43 -6.59
CA THR A 54 -3.77 -2.32 -5.13
C THR A 54 -5.24 -2.29 -4.76
N VAL A 55 -6.03 -1.43 -5.40
CA VAL A 55 -7.47 -1.34 -5.12
C VAL A 55 -8.15 -2.66 -5.49
N GLN A 56 -7.95 -3.15 -6.71
CA GLN A 56 -8.63 -4.35 -7.21
C GLN A 56 -8.41 -5.62 -6.38
N TYR A 57 -7.23 -5.77 -5.77
CA TYR A 57 -6.86 -6.99 -5.05
C TYR A 57 -6.76 -6.82 -3.52
N SER A 58 -7.25 -5.71 -2.95
CA SER A 58 -7.24 -5.49 -1.50
C SER A 58 -8.63 -5.27 -0.94
N GLU A 59 -8.82 -5.70 0.29
CA GLU A 59 -10.01 -5.37 1.09
C GLU A 59 -9.85 -4.00 1.77
N LEU A 60 -8.60 -3.63 2.08
CA LEU A 60 -8.23 -2.41 2.80
C LEU A 60 -7.17 -1.62 2.04
N VAL A 61 -7.50 -0.37 1.68
CA VAL A 61 -6.57 0.57 1.05
C VAL A 61 -6.24 1.69 2.03
N VAL A 62 -4.95 1.86 2.35
CA VAL A 62 -4.46 2.98 3.17
C VAL A 62 -3.81 4.02 2.28
N LEU A 63 -4.40 5.21 2.20
CA LEU A 63 -3.80 6.33 1.47
C LEU A 63 -2.80 7.08 2.36
N SER A 64 -1.53 6.70 2.23
CA SER A 64 -0.41 7.40 2.89
C SER A 64 0.30 8.37 1.94
N VAL A 65 -0.47 9.24 1.28
CA VAL A 65 0.03 10.27 0.35
C VAL A 65 0.09 11.64 1.03
N PRO A 66 0.90 12.59 0.55
CA PRO A 66 0.84 13.97 1.02
C PRO A 66 -0.57 14.55 0.84
N TYR A 67 -0.97 15.46 1.73
CA TYR A 67 -2.32 16.03 1.73
C TYR A 67 -2.72 16.64 0.36
N TRP A 68 -1.80 17.39 -0.26
CA TRP A 68 -2.03 17.99 -1.57
C TRP A 68 -2.27 16.98 -2.70
N ALA A 69 -1.87 15.72 -2.53
CA ALA A 69 -2.10 14.64 -3.50
C ALA A 69 -3.37 13.83 -3.20
N LEU A 70 -4.03 14.07 -2.06
CA LEU A 70 -5.12 13.23 -1.57
C LEU A 70 -6.30 13.25 -2.52
N GLU A 71 -6.79 14.44 -2.88
CA GLU A 71 -7.94 14.61 -3.77
C GLU A 71 -7.69 13.99 -5.15
N GLN A 72 -6.55 14.28 -5.76
CA GLN A 72 -6.15 13.68 -7.03
C GLN A 72 -6.08 12.14 -6.94
N THR A 73 -5.59 11.59 -5.82
CA THR A 73 -5.50 10.14 -5.63
C THR A 73 -6.88 9.52 -5.46
N LEU A 74 -7.76 10.17 -4.71
CA LEU A 74 -9.15 9.74 -4.52
C LEU A 74 -9.90 9.70 -5.85
N GLU A 75 -9.84 10.78 -6.64
CA GLU A 75 -10.54 10.82 -7.92
C GLU A 75 -10.00 9.75 -8.88
N PHE A 76 -8.70 9.48 -8.86
CA PHE A 76 -8.09 8.42 -9.66
C PHE A 76 -8.60 7.01 -9.31
N ILE A 77 -8.75 6.69 -8.01
CA ILE A 77 -9.16 5.35 -7.59
C ILE A 77 -10.67 5.16 -7.49
N LYS A 78 -11.45 6.25 -7.54
CA LYS A 78 -12.90 6.27 -7.30
C LYS A 78 -13.68 5.25 -8.11
N SER A 79 -13.36 5.09 -9.40
CA SER A 79 -14.04 4.12 -10.29
C SER A 79 -13.66 2.66 -10.02
N LEU A 80 -12.60 2.43 -9.24
CA LEU A 80 -12.08 1.10 -8.91
C LEU A 80 -12.59 0.61 -7.55
N VAL A 81 -13.02 1.53 -6.70
CA VAL A 81 -13.53 1.24 -5.36
C VAL A 81 -14.97 0.74 -5.45
N THR A 82 -15.23 -0.41 -4.83
CA THR A 82 -16.56 -0.99 -4.67
C THR A 82 -17.00 -0.96 -3.20
N GLN A 83 -18.25 -1.33 -2.92
CA GLN A 83 -18.81 -1.36 -1.56
C GLN A 83 -18.05 -2.30 -0.58
N ASN A 84 -17.25 -3.23 -1.09
CA ASN A 84 -16.50 -4.18 -0.27
C ASN A 84 -15.13 -3.63 0.20
N HIS A 85 -14.73 -2.46 -0.28
CA HIS A 85 -13.43 -1.88 0.08
C HIS A 85 -13.56 -0.94 1.28
N ILE A 86 -12.61 -1.04 2.19
CA ILE A 86 -12.41 -0.05 3.25
C ILE A 86 -11.26 0.88 2.83
N ILE A 87 -11.53 2.19 2.80
CA ILE A 87 -10.52 3.21 2.48
C ILE A 87 -10.16 3.98 3.74
N LEU A 88 -8.90 3.85 4.18
CA LEU A 88 -8.37 4.62 5.30
C LEU A 88 -7.59 5.83 4.79
N LEU A 89 -8.06 7.01 5.20
CA LEU A 89 -7.43 8.28 4.90
C LEU A 89 -6.76 8.81 6.16
N TRP A 90 -5.49 9.20 6.04
CA TRP A 90 -4.81 9.92 7.11
C TRP A 90 -4.74 11.40 6.75
N ARG A 91 -5.53 12.21 7.45
CA ARG A 91 -5.42 13.67 7.45
C ARG A 91 -4.61 14.06 8.68
N ASN A 92 -3.55 14.82 8.48
CA ASN A 92 -2.71 15.38 9.54
C ASN A 92 -2.78 16.89 9.47
#